data_AF-A0A0T2QH31-F1
#
_entry.id   AF-A0A0T2QH31-F1
#
_cell.length_a   1.000
_cell.length_b   1.000
_cell.length_c   1.000
_cell.angle_alpha   90.00
_cell.angle_beta   90.00
_cell.angle_gamma   90.00
#
_symmetry.space_group_name_H-M   'P 1'
#
loop_
_entity.id
_entity.type
_entity.pdbx_description
1 polymer ?
#
loop_
_entity_poly.entity_id
_entity_poly.type
_entity_poly.pdbx_seq_one_letter_code
_entity_poly.pdbx_strand_id
1 'polypeptide(L)'
;MTTLQPVSERHWERVARDFDDVGPQACVAEIVEQLRAENPHYLAIAKRCARDDGDEAGAFTGFAKFYRILALDARDRGGVVPRIAAQTLDVIDTLIEEFGEEQFIALAAEMLCDENPVLVQMADSFASRQQDFLRAMQGFVVLYKCLSVQAVIDGLTARFGAGAG
;
A
#
# COMPACT_ATOMS: atom_id res chain seq x y z
N MET A 1 1.81 -18.18 -7.47
CA MET A 1 2.12 -17.26 -6.35
C MET A 1 0.96 -16.29 -6.26
N THR A 2 0.41 -16.04 -5.08
CA THR A 2 -0.72 -15.12 -4.95
C THR A 2 -0.15 -13.70 -4.94
N THR A 3 -0.36 -12.96 -6.03
CA THR A 3 0.00 -11.54 -6.15
C THR A 3 -1.21 -10.67 -5.81
N LEU A 4 -0.96 -9.42 -5.41
CA LEU A 4 -2.03 -8.44 -5.32
C LEU A 4 -2.70 -8.31 -6.69
N GLN A 5 -4.03 -8.42 -6.71
CA GLN A 5 -4.77 -8.36 -7.97
C GLN A 5 -4.80 -6.91 -8.49
N PRO A 6 -4.81 -6.72 -9.82
CA PRO A 6 -4.93 -5.40 -10.42
C PRO A 6 -6.23 -4.71 -9.99
N VAL A 7 -6.11 -3.50 -9.46
CA VAL A 7 -7.23 -2.64 -9.08
C VAL A 7 -7.88 -2.00 -10.32
N SER A 8 -9.20 -1.80 -10.29
CA SER A 8 -9.93 -1.09 -11.35
C SER A 8 -10.05 0.43 -11.10
N GLU A 9 -10.12 1.23 -12.17
CA GLU A 9 -10.33 2.69 -12.06
C GLU A 9 -11.61 3.07 -11.30
N ARG A 10 -12.66 2.21 -11.36
CA ARG A 10 -13.92 2.45 -10.63
C ARG A 10 -13.71 2.54 -9.12
N HIS A 11 -12.77 1.77 -8.57
CA HIS A 11 -12.44 1.82 -7.15
C HIS A 11 -11.79 3.15 -6.78
N TRP A 12 -10.91 3.66 -7.65
CA TRP A 12 -10.30 4.97 -7.46
C TRP A 12 -11.35 6.09 -7.50
N GLU A 13 -12.22 6.13 -8.52
CA GLU A 13 -13.28 7.13 -8.62
C GLU A 13 -14.22 7.11 -7.40
N ARG A 14 -14.56 5.90 -6.93
CA ARG A 14 -15.41 5.74 -5.75
C ARG A 14 -14.75 6.33 -4.50
N VAL A 15 -13.49 5.99 -4.26
CA VAL A 15 -12.75 6.51 -3.09
C VAL A 15 -12.52 8.02 -3.21
N ALA A 16 -12.25 8.55 -4.41
CA ALA A 16 -12.15 9.99 -4.61
C ALA A 16 -13.45 10.70 -4.21
N ARG A 17 -14.61 10.20 -4.68
CA ARG A 17 -15.93 10.73 -4.32
C ARG A 17 -16.19 10.66 -2.81
N ASP A 18 -15.86 9.55 -2.16
CA ASP A 18 -16.08 9.41 -0.72
C ASP A 18 -15.28 10.48 0.06
N PHE A 19 -14.04 10.77 -0.36
CA PHE A 19 -13.23 11.83 0.24
C PHE A 19 -13.76 13.24 -0.03
N ASP A 20 -14.36 13.47 -1.21
CA ASP A 20 -14.97 14.76 -1.55
C ASP A 20 -16.29 14.98 -0.80
N ASP A 21 -17.11 13.93 -0.64
CA ASP A 21 -18.43 13.99 -0.01
C ASP A 21 -18.36 14.05 1.53
N VAL A 22 -17.49 13.23 2.14
CA VAL A 22 -17.37 13.10 3.60
C VAL A 22 -16.28 14.02 4.17
N GLY A 23 -15.31 14.39 3.34
CA GLY A 23 -14.17 15.21 3.71
C GLY A 23 -12.93 14.37 4.07
N PRO A 24 -11.71 14.80 3.66
CA PRO A 24 -10.49 14.03 3.86
C PRO A 24 -10.20 13.66 5.32
N GLN A 25 -10.45 14.58 6.26
CA GLN A 25 -10.14 14.35 7.68
C GLN A 25 -10.98 13.21 8.27
N ALA A 26 -12.27 13.15 7.95
CA ALA A 26 -13.16 12.12 8.46
C ALA A 26 -12.83 10.75 7.85
N CYS A 27 -12.58 10.68 6.54
CA CYS A 27 -12.14 9.46 5.87
C CYS A 27 -10.81 8.95 6.44
N VAL A 28 -9.82 9.83 6.61
CA VAL A 28 -8.52 9.48 7.18
C VAL A 28 -8.67 8.97 8.60
N ALA A 29 -9.51 9.59 9.43
CA ALA A 29 -9.75 9.13 10.80
C ALA A 29 -10.32 7.70 10.83
N GLU A 30 -11.34 7.41 10.01
CA GLU A 30 -11.91 6.05 9.87
C GLU A 30 -10.84 5.04 9.46
N ILE A 31 -10.06 5.36 8.42
CA ILE A 31 -9.00 4.49 7.90
C ILE A 31 -7.92 4.25 8.95
N VAL A 32 -7.56 5.27 9.73
CA VAL A 32 -6.57 5.13 10.80
C VAL A 32 -7.06 4.18 11.89
N GLU A 33 -8.32 4.29 12.34
CA GLU A 33 -8.86 3.35 13.32
C GLU A 33 -8.90 1.92 12.78
N GLN A 34 -9.33 1.74 11.53
CA GLN A 34 -9.30 0.44 10.87
C GLN A 34 -7.88 -0.13 10.82
N LEU A 35 -6.90 0.65 10.36
CA LEU A 35 -5.52 0.22 10.24
C LEU A 35 -4.90 -0.13 11.61
N ARG A 36 -5.25 0.60 12.68
CA ARG A 36 -4.76 0.25 14.03
C ARG A 36 -5.19 -1.15 14.46
N ALA A 37 -6.43 -1.53 14.15
CA ALA A 37 -6.97 -2.83 14.50
C ALA A 37 -6.46 -3.93 13.57
N GLU A 38 -6.42 -3.67 12.26
CA GLU A 38 -6.29 -4.70 11.24
C GLU A 38 -4.90 -4.76 10.60
N ASN A 39 -4.20 -3.64 10.47
CA ASN A 39 -2.92 -3.57 9.75
C ASN A 39 -1.98 -2.49 10.34
N PRO A 40 -1.53 -2.64 11.60
CA PRO A 40 -0.77 -1.60 12.29
C PRO A 40 0.62 -1.35 11.67
N HIS A 41 1.21 -2.34 11.01
CA HIS A 41 2.48 -2.18 10.31
C HIS A 41 2.33 -1.32 9.05
N TYR A 42 1.25 -1.46 8.28
CA TYR A 42 0.94 -0.53 7.19
C TYR A 42 0.85 0.91 7.70
N LEU A 43 0.12 1.11 8.80
CA LEU A 43 -0.01 2.44 9.42
C LEU A 43 1.35 3.02 9.83
N ALA A 44 2.23 2.20 10.40
CA ALA A 44 3.56 2.62 10.83
C ALA A 44 4.43 3.05 9.63
N ILE A 45 4.43 2.25 8.55
CA ILE A 45 5.17 2.55 7.32
C ILE A 45 4.61 3.83 6.68
N ALA A 46 3.29 3.94 6.51
CA ALA A 46 2.66 5.11 5.91
C ALA A 46 2.97 6.40 6.67
N LYS A 47 2.97 6.36 8.01
CA LYS A 47 3.39 7.51 8.84
C LYS A 47 4.86 7.86 8.69
N ARG A 48 5.74 6.85 8.61
CA ARG A 48 7.17 7.08 8.36
C ARG A 48 7.38 7.77 7.02
N CYS A 49 6.84 7.20 5.94
CA CYS A 49 6.91 7.77 4.60
C CYS A 49 6.32 9.19 4.52
N ALA A 50 5.25 9.46 5.29
CA ALA A 50 4.63 10.79 5.32
C ALA A 50 5.47 11.83 6.06
N ARG A 51 6.10 11.48 7.20
CA ARG A 51 7.01 12.38 7.94
C ARG A 51 8.25 12.75 7.14
N ASP A 52 8.66 11.80 6.32
CA ASP A 52 9.77 11.95 5.40
C ASP A 52 9.39 12.98 4.29
N ASP A 53 8.10 13.17 4.00
CA ASP A 53 7.61 14.18 3.07
C ASP A 53 7.49 15.58 3.72
N GLY A 54 7.60 16.63 2.89
CA GLY A 54 7.45 18.02 3.34
C GLY A 54 6.03 18.42 3.74
N ASP A 55 5.01 17.64 3.35
CA ASP A 55 3.61 17.76 3.77
C ASP A 55 3.10 16.41 4.34
N GLU A 56 3.42 16.14 5.62
CA GLU A 56 3.02 14.89 6.29
C GLU A 56 1.51 14.63 6.21
N ALA A 57 0.68 15.66 6.38
CA ALA A 57 -0.78 15.48 6.36
C ALA A 57 -1.29 15.17 4.94
N GLY A 58 -0.77 15.86 3.93
CA GLY A 58 -1.04 15.59 2.52
C GLY A 58 -0.59 14.18 2.13
N ALA A 59 0.68 13.86 2.32
CA ALA A 59 1.29 12.57 2.02
C ALA A 59 0.51 11.41 2.65
N PHE A 60 0.19 11.52 3.95
CA PHE A 60 -0.58 10.49 4.65
C PHE A 60 -2.00 10.34 4.08
N THR A 61 -2.65 11.43 3.66
CA THR A 61 -3.95 11.37 2.99
C THR A 61 -3.87 10.56 1.69
N GLY A 62 -2.79 10.71 0.92
CA GLY A 62 -2.52 9.89 -0.27
C GLY A 62 -2.42 8.41 0.07
N PHE A 63 -1.63 8.05 1.09
CA PHE A 63 -1.48 6.66 1.52
C PHE A 63 -2.78 6.07 2.07
N ALA A 64 -3.60 6.85 2.78
CA ALA A 64 -4.92 6.42 3.24
C ALA A 64 -5.86 6.09 2.05
N LYS A 65 -5.89 6.95 1.02
CA LYS A 65 -6.66 6.69 -0.22
C LYS A 65 -6.19 5.41 -0.90
N PHE A 66 -4.87 5.22 -1.01
CA PHE A 66 -4.27 4.01 -1.57
C PHE A 66 -4.73 2.73 -0.84
N TYR A 67 -4.68 2.72 0.49
CA TYR A 67 -5.18 1.61 1.28
C TYR A 67 -6.68 1.37 1.08
N ARG A 68 -7.49 2.44 1.08
CA ARG A 68 -8.95 2.30 0.95
C ARG A 68 -9.36 1.70 -0.39
N ILE A 69 -8.64 2.03 -1.46
CA ILE A 69 -8.86 1.46 -2.79
C ILE A 69 -8.56 -0.03 -2.80
N LEU A 70 -7.41 -0.44 -2.24
CA LEU A 70 -7.05 -1.85 -2.10
C LEU A 70 -8.08 -2.61 -1.25
N ALA A 71 -8.54 -2.00 -0.16
CA ALA A 71 -9.54 -2.60 0.73
C ALA A 71 -10.90 -2.78 0.05
N LEU A 72 -11.31 -1.82 -0.77
CA LEU A 72 -12.54 -1.91 -1.54
C LEU A 72 -12.44 -3.00 -2.62
N ASP A 73 -11.35 -3.04 -3.39
CA ASP A 73 -11.14 -4.09 -4.41
C ASP A 73 -11.07 -5.49 -3.78
N ALA A 74 -10.32 -5.65 -2.69
CA ALA A 74 -10.23 -6.93 -1.98
C ALA A 74 -11.61 -7.39 -1.49
N ARG A 75 -12.40 -6.48 -0.91
CA ARG A 75 -13.76 -6.78 -0.41
C ARG A 75 -14.70 -7.20 -1.53
N ASP A 76 -14.69 -6.51 -2.68
CA ASP A 76 -15.54 -6.84 -3.82
C ASP A 76 -15.23 -8.25 -4.37
N ARG A 77 -13.98 -8.71 -4.20
CA ARG A 77 -13.54 -10.06 -4.55
C ARG A 77 -13.76 -11.10 -3.43
N GLY A 78 -14.38 -10.72 -2.32
CA GLY A 78 -14.62 -11.60 -1.17
C GLY A 78 -13.37 -11.87 -0.32
N GLY A 79 -12.33 -11.03 -0.45
CA GLY A 79 -11.09 -11.12 0.30
C GLY A 79 -10.85 -9.92 1.23
N VAL A 80 -9.63 -9.86 1.77
CA VAL A 80 -9.14 -8.77 2.62
C VAL A 80 -7.77 -8.32 2.15
N VAL A 81 -7.39 -7.08 2.44
CA VAL A 81 -6.02 -6.61 2.19
C VAL A 81 -5.06 -7.44 3.05
N PRO A 82 -3.93 -7.93 2.50
CA PRO A 82 -2.92 -8.62 3.28
C PRO A 82 -2.49 -7.81 4.50
N ARG A 83 -2.49 -8.45 5.67
CA ARG A 83 -2.07 -7.83 6.92
C ARG A 83 -0.55 -7.91 7.03
N ILE A 84 0.14 -6.79 6.90
CA ILE A 84 1.61 -6.77 7.02
C ILE A 84 1.99 -7.24 8.41
N ALA A 85 2.81 -8.29 8.48
CA ALA A 85 3.36 -8.86 9.70
C ALA A 85 4.83 -8.44 9.88
N ALA A 86 5.36 -8.61 11.10
CA ALA A 86 6.76 -8.33 11.39
C ALA A 86 7.73 -9.09 10.46
N GLN A 87 7.42 -10.36 10.15
CA GLN A 87 8.21 -11.16 9.21
C GLN A 87 8.32 -10.53 7.81
N THR A 88 7.28 -9.83 7.34
CA THR A 88 7.37 -9.11 6.06
C THR A 88 8.38 -7.98 6.15
N LEU A 89 8.45 -7.27 7.27
CA LEU A 89 9.44 -6.22 7.46
C LEU A 89 10.86 -6.78 7.45
N ASP A 90 11.10 -7.92 8.11
CA ASP A 90 12.41 -8.59 8.09
C ASP A 90 12.83 -8.98 6.65
N VAL A 91 11.88 -9.44 5.83
CA VAL A 91 12.12 -9.74 4.41
C VAL A 91 12.45 -8.47 3.62
N ILE A 92 11.71 -7.38 3.86
CA ILE A 92 11.99 -6.10 3.18
C ILE A 92 13.37 -5.58 3.56
N ASP A 93 13.73 -5.62 4.84
CA ASP A 93 15.05 -5.19 5.33
C ASP A 93 16.16 -6.04 4.70
N THR A 94 15.98 -7.37 4.63
CA THR A 94 16.93 -8.27 3.95
C THR A 94 17.10 -7.91 2.46
N LEU A 95 15.99 -7.61 1.75
CA LEU A 95 16.05 -7.20 0.35
C LEU A 95 16.78 -5.86 0.17
N ILE A 96 16.58 -4.91 1.08
CA ILE A 96 17.28 -3.62 1.06
C ILE A 96 18.78 -3.82 1.34
N GLU A 97 19.15 -4.68 2.28
CA GLU A 97 20.55 -5.02 2.58
C GLU A 97 21.24 -5.69 1.39
N GLU A 98 20.55 -6.56 0.66
CA GLU A 98 21.10 -7.30 -0.47
C GLU A 98 21.27 -6.43 -1.73
N PHE A 99 20.23 -5.66 -2.09
CA PHE A 99 20.19 -4.91 -3.35
C PHE A 99 20.62 -3.45 -3.20
N GLY A 100 20.58 -2.91 -1.98
CA GLY A 100 20.65 -1.47 -1.72
C GLY A 100 19.29 -0.79 -1.91
N GLU A 101 19.07 0.31 -1.17
CA GLU A 101 17.79 1.02 -1.12
C GLU A 101 17.35 1.53 -2.51
N GLU A 102 18.25 2.14 -3.29
CA GLU A 102 17.93 2.67 -4.61
C GLU A 102 17.45 1.57 -5.57
N GLN A 103 18.18 0.46 -5.64
CA GLN A 103 17.83 -0.67 -6.50
C GLN A 103 16.55 -1.37 -6.02
N PHE A 104 16.35 -1.48 -4.70
CA PHE A 104 15.12 -2.00 -4.12
C PHE A 104 13.91 -1.16 -4.55
N ILE A 105 13.99 0.17 -4.44
CA ILE A 105 12.92 1.08 -4.87
C ILE A 105 12.68 0.95 -6.37
N ALA A 106 13.72 0.90 -7.20
CA ALA A 106 13.58 0.77 -8.64
C ALA A 106 12.83 -0.52 -9.04
N LEU A 107 13.22 -1.66 -8.47
CA LEU A 107 12.55 -2.95 -8.73
C LEU A 107 11.12 -2.98 -8.18
N ALA A 108 10.88 -2.38 -7.02
CA ALA A 108 9.55 -2.29 -6.45
C ALA A 108 8.62 -1.39 -7.28
N ALA A 109 9.16 -0.31 -7.86
CA ALA A 109 8.43 0.58 -8.76
C ALA A 109 8.08 -0.13 -10.09
N GLU A 110 9.03 -0.83 -10.70
CA GLU A 110 8.80 -1.64 -11.90
C GLU A 110 7.67 -2.66 -11.69
N MET A 111 7.73 -3.41 -10.59
CA MET A 111 6.69 -4.37 -10.21
C MET A 111 5.32 -3.69 -10.01
N LEU A 112 5.26 -2.51 -9.37
CA LEU A 112 4.01 -1.77 -9.22
C LEU A 112 3.45 -1.32 -10.58
N CYS A 113 4.31 -0.84 -11.49
CA CYS A 113 3.94 -0.46 -12.86
C CYS A 113 3.37 -1.62 -13.66
N ASP A 114 4.01 -2.78 -13.59
CA ASP A 114 3.62 -3.96 -14.35
C ASP A 114 2.34 -4.61 -13.80
N GLU A 115 2.20 -4.68 -12.49
CA GLU A 115 1.09 -5.40 -11.85
C GLU A 115 -0.15 -4.52 -11.63
N ASN A 116 0.03 -3.22 -11.39
CA ASN A 116 -1.03 -2.33 -10.93
C ASN A 116 -0.93 -0.91 -11.55
N PRO A 117 -1.10 -0.77 -12.87
CA PRO A 117 -0.95 0.52 -13.56
C PRO A 117 -1.95 1.59 -13.08
N VAL A 118 -3.14 1.20 -12.62
CA VAL A 118 -4.14 2.12 -12.04
C VAL A 118 -3.64 2.72 -10.73
N LEU A 119 -2.98 1.92 -9.89
CA LEU A 119 -2.40 2.42 -8.64
C LEU A 119 -1.22 3.35 -8.90
N VAL A 120 -0.44 3.09 -9.96
CA VAL A 120 0.60 4.02 -10.42
C VAL A 120 -0.02 5.34 -10.87
N GLN A 121 -1.04 5.31 -11.72
CA GLN A 121 -1.69 6.53 -12.21
C GLN A 121 -2.26 7.36 -11.05
N MET A 122 -2.83 6.72 -10.04
CA MET A 122 -3.30 7.41 -8.86
C MET A 122 -2.13 7.99 -8.05
N ALA A 123 -1.08 7.20 -7.80
CA ALA A 123 0.10 7.65 -7.06
C ALA A 123 0.74 8.86 -7.76
N ASP A 124 0.87 8.83 -9.08
CA ASP A 124 1.36 9.92 -9.93
C ASP A 124 0.46 11.16 -9.85
N SER A 125 -0.86 10.97 -9.97
CA SER A 125 -1.83 12.08 -9.81
C SER A 125 -1.72 12.74 -8.44
N PHE A 126 -1.44 11.96 -7.40
CA PHE A 126 -1.21 12.49 -6.05
C PHE A 126 0.16 13.19 -5.95
N ALA A 127 1.23 12.51 -6.34
CA ALA A 127 2.62 12.96 -6.20
C ALA A 127 2.90 14.23 -7.02
N SER A 128 2.26 14.39 -8.18
CA SER A 128 2.38 15.60 -9.02
C SER A 128 1.91 16.89 -8.34
N ARG A 129 1.18 16.77 -7.23
CA ARG A 129 0.72 17.91 -6.40
C ARG A 129 1.60 18.14 -5.17
N GLN A 130 2.57 17.28 -4.92
CA GLN A 130 3.50 17.36 -3.78
C GLN A 130 4.75 18.14 -4.14
N GLN A 131 5.41 18.71 -3.13
CA GLN A 131 6.68 19.42 -3.33
C GLN A 131 7.81 18.47 -3.75
N ASP A 132 7.81 17.26 -3.20
CA ASP A 132 8.78 16.21 -3.51
C ASP A 132 8.08 15.01 -4.17
N PHE A 133 7.92 15.11 -5.49
CA PHE A 133 7.28 14.07 -6.30
C PHE A 133 7.90 12.69 -6.09
N LEU A 134 9.24 12.62 -6.09
CA LEU A 134 9.95 11.34 -6.01
C LEU A 134 9.74 10.69 -4.65
N ARG A 135 9.80 11.47 -3.58
CA ARG A 135 9.60 10.96 -2.23
C ARG A 135 8.17 10.51 -1.96
N ALA A 136 7.18 11.26 -2.47
CA ALA A 136 5.79 10.84 -2.43
C ALA A 136 5.58 9.51 -3.18
N MET A 137 6.14 9.36 -4.39
CA MET A 137 6.09 8.11 -5.16
C MET A 137 6.75 6.93 -4.44
N GLN A 138 7.93 7.14 -3.84
CA GLN A 138 8.64 6.12 -3.08
C GLN A 138 7.78 5.55 -1.95
N GLY A 139 7.00 6.39 -1.25
CA GLY A 139 6.09 5.92 -0.20
C GLY A 139 5.05 4.94 -0.72
N PHE A 140 4.43 5.20 -1.88
CA PHE A 140 3.47 4.25 -2.49
C PHE A 140 4.13 2.95 -2.90
N VAL A 141 5.34 3.04 -3.48
CA VAL A 141 6.12 1.87 -3.90
C VAL A 141 6.46 0.97 -2.71
N VAL A 142 6.93 1.53 -1.60
CA VAL A 142 7.24 0.78 -0.38
C VAL A 142 6.00 0.12 0.20
N LEU A 143 4.89 0.86 0.30
CA LEU A 143 3.62 0.32 0.82
C LEU A 143 3.10 -0.83 -0.04
N TYR A 144 3.14 -0.68 -1.37
CA TYR A 144 2.76 -1.74 -2.29
C TYR A 144 3.65 -2.97 -2.13
N LYS A 145 4.98 -2.78 -2.09
CA LYS A 145 5.93 -3.89 -1.98
C LYS A 145 5.71 -4.70 -0.71
N CYS A 146 5.48 -4.05 0.42
CA CYS A 146 5.20 -4.73 1.69
C CYS A 146 3.93 -5.60 1.58
N LEU A 147 2.85 -5.05 1.00
CA LEU A 147 1.61 -5.79 0.81
C LEU A 147 1.77 -6.97 -0.17
N SER A 148 2.52 -6.79 -1.27
CA SER A 148 2.79 -7.86 -2.24
C SER A 148 3.63 -8.98 -1.63
N VAL A 149 4.66 -8.66 -0.84
CA VAL A 149 5.45 -9.68 -0.12
C VAL A 149 4.58 -10.43 0.89
N GLN A 150 3.75 -9.72 1.66
CA GLN A 150 2.81 -10.36 2.58
C GLN A 150 1.84 -11.30 1.86
N ALA A 151 1.27 -10.88 0.71
CA ALA A 151 0.37 -11.74 -0.07
C ALA A 151 1.03 -13.05 -0.52
N VAL A 152 2.32 -13.00 -0.88
CA VAL A 152 3.10 -14.20 -1.22
C VAL A 152 3.31 -15.09 0.00
N ILE A 153 3.67 -14.52 1.16
CA ILE A 153 3.85 -15.26 2.42
C ILE A 153 2.54 -15.95 2.84
N ASP A 154 1.41 -15.24 2.78
CA ASP A 154 0.09 -15.77 3.09
C ASP A 154 -0.27 -16.93 2.16
N GLY A 155 -0.01 -16.77 0.85
CA GLY A 155 -0.26 -17.82 -0.15
C GLY A 155 0.61 -19.07 0.04
N LEU A 156 1.88 -18.90 0.43
CA LEU A 156 2.76 -20.02 0.76
C LEU A 156 2.29 -20.74 2.03
N THR A 157 1.93 -19.98 3.06
CA THR A 157 1.45 -20.52 4.34
C THR A 157 0.14 -21.28 4.17
N ALA A 158 -0.81 -20.76 3.38
CA ALA A 158 -2.06 -21.46 3.06
C ALA A 158 -1.81 -22.78 2.30
N ARG A 159 -0.88 -22.77 1.33
CA ARG A 159 -0.56 -23.94 0.50
C ARG A 159 0.18 -25.05 1.26
N PHE A 160 1.08 -24.69 2.17
CA PHE A 160 1.94 -25.67 2.88
C PHE A 160 1.50 -25.93 4.32
N GLY A 161 0.69 -25.07 4.93
CA GLY A 161 0.13 -25.24 6.26
C GLY A 161 -1.12 -26.13 6.32
N ALA A 162 -1.81 -26.33 5.19
CA ALA A 162 -3.01 -27.19 5.12
C ALA A 162 -2.72 -28.71 5.09
N GLY A 163 -1.46 -29.14 5.28
CA GLY A 163 -1.02 -30.54 5.23
C GLY A 163 -0.77 -31.22 6.58
N ALA A 164 -1.10 -30.58 7.71
CA ALA A 164 -0.95 -31.14 9.05
C ALA A 164 -2.31 -31.24 9.75
N GLY A 165 -3.07 -32.28 9.43
CA GLY A 165 -4.35 -32.64 10.05
C GLY A 165 -4.62 -34.11 9.90
#